data_AF-A0A3A4NNG6-F1
#
_entry.id   AF-A0A3A4NNG6-F1
#
_cell.length_a   1.000
_cell.length_b   1.000
_cell.length_c   1.000
_cell.angle_alpha   90.00
_cell.angle_beta   90.00
_cell.angle_gamma   90.00
#
_symmetry.space_group_name_H-M   'P 1'
#
loop_
_entity.id
_entity.type
_entity.pdbx_description
1 polymer ?
#
loop_
_entity_poly.entity_id
_entity_poly.type
_entity_poly.pdbx_seq_one_letter_code
_entity_poly.pdbx_strand_id
1 'polypeptide(L)'
;MLAVAAEEGKAAMPAPAGKDLWDYLSEVKYQKSFALWPGKGNYMPDKKLAAITVMYKVVGYNPEIGDWFWARYTPDGKVEAEGKSGMADMCIGCHGKAKGNDFLFTGALK
;
A
#
# COMPACT_ATOMS: atom_id res chain seq x y z
N MET A 1 -7.39 4.44 -0.24
CA MET A 1 -6.01 3.95 -0.18
C MET A 1 -5.53 4.00 1.25
N LEU A 2 -4.90 2.93 1.71
CA LEU A 2 -4.14 2.93 2.96
C LEU A 2 -2.83 3.67 2.69
N ALA A 3 -2.64 4.85 3.27
CA ALA A 3 -1.37 5.54 3.27
C ALA A 3 -0.77 5.34 4.66
N VAL A 4 0.26 4.50 4.79
CA VAL A 4 1.03 4.37 6.02
C VAL A 4 2.19 5.34 5.90
N ALA A 5 2.05 6.51 6.52
CA ALA A 5 3.21 7.33 6.88
C ALA A 5 3.91 6.62 8.05
N ALA A 6 5.21 6.40 7.93
CA ALA A 6 6.01 5.76 8.96
C ALA A 6 5.94 6.56 10.26
N GLU A 7 5.28 6.01 11.29
CA GLU A 7 5.38 6.51 12.65
C GLU A 7 6.65 5.93 13.29
N GLU A 8 7.54 6.80 13.76
CA GLU A 8 8.75 6.43 14.49
C GLU A 8 8.39 5.62 15.74
N GLY A 9 8.85 4.37 15.82
CA GLY A 9 8.69 3.50 16.98
C GLY A 9 8.01 2.15 16.73
N LYS A 10 7.47 1.89 15.53
CA LYS A 10 7.10 0.53 15.09
C LYS A 10 8.27 -0.08 14.32
N ALA A 11 8.43 -1.41 14.41
CA ALA A 11 9.45 -2.17 13.67
C ALA A 11 9.63 -1.60 12.26
N ALA A 12 10.89 -1.35 11.86
CA ALA A 12 11.21 -0.78 10.56
C ALA A 12 10.41 -1.51 9.48
N MET A 13 9.77 -0.75 8.58
CA MET A 13 9.00 -1.35 7.49
C MET A 13 9.88 -2.38 6.76
N PRO A 14 9.30 -3.51 6.33
CA PRO A 14 10.06 -4.61 5.74
C PRO A 14 10.70 -4.21 4.41
N ALA A 15 11.52 -5.12 3.87
CA ALA A 15 12.08 -4.96 2.52
C ALA A 15 10.95 -4.70 1.48
N PRO A 16 11.22 -3.93 0.41
CA PRO A 16 10.26 -3.62 -0.67
C PRO A 16 10.03 -4.85 -1.58
N ALA A 17 9.51 -5.91 -0.97
CA ALA A 17 9.13 -7.16 -1.58
C ALA A 17 7.83 -7.63 -0.92
N GLY A 18 6.89 -8.08 -1.72
CA GLY A 18 5.54 -8.34 -1.28
C GLY A 18 5.47 -9.50 -0.30
N LYS A 19 6.37 -10.49 -0.41
CA LYS A 19 6.46 -11.56 0.59
C LYS A 19 6.86 -11.00 1.97
N ASP A 20 7.94 -10.24 2.04
CA ASP A 20 8.41 -9.66 3.31
C ASP A 20 7.36 -8.70 3.91
N LEU A 21 6.68 -7.93 3.06
CA LEU A 21 5.57 -7.09 3.48
C LEU A 21 4.36 -7.90 3.96
N TRP A 22 4.03 -9.02 3.33
CA TRP A 22 2.95 -9.88 3.79
C TRP A 22 3.25 -10.54 5.13
N ASP A 23 4.47 -11.03 5.30
CA ASP A 23 4.94 -11.63 6.55
C ASP A 23 4.85 -10.62 7.69
N TYR A 24 5.34 -9.40 7.47
CA TYR A 24 5.19 -8.28 8.42
C TYR A 24 3.73 -7.99 8.75
N LEU A 25 2.87 -7.81 7.74
CA LEU A 25 1.44 -7.52 7.94
C LEU A 25 0.77 -8.61 8.79
N SER A 26 1.12 -9.87 8.53
CA SER A 26 0.61 -11.02 9.27
C SER A 26 1.11 -11.02 10.73
N GLU A 27 2.39 -10.75 10.96
CA GLU A 27 3.00 -10.67 12.28
C GLU A 27 2.36 -9.58 13.15
N VAL A 28 2.16 -8.38 12.58
CA VAL A 28 1.51 -7.27 13.28
C VAL A 28 0.00 -7.41 13.37
N LYS A 29 -0.55 -8.54 12.91
CA LYS A 29 -1.99 -8.87 12.90
C LYS A 29 -2.82 -7.74 12.29
N TYR A 30 -2.46 -7.35 11.06
CA TYR A 30 -2.96 -6.13 10.43
C TYR A 30 -4.51 -6.02 10.45
N GLN A 31 -5.22 -7.16 10.37
CA GLN A 31 -6.68 -7.21 10.41
C GLN A 31 -7.28 -6.66 11.70
N LYS A 32 -6.51 -6.68 12.80
CA LYS A 32 -6.89 -6.16 14.12
C LYS A 32 -6.26 -4.79 14.40
N SER A 33 -5.12 -4.53 13.78
CA SER A 33 -4.28 -3.36 14.09
C SER A 33 -4.54 -2.16 13.17
N PHE A 34 -5.06 -2.38 11.96
CA PHE A 34 -5.36 -1.32 11.02
C PHE A 34 -6.86 -1.26 10.74
N ALA A 35 -7.45 -0.09 11.00
CA ALA A 35 -8.78 0.21 10.48
C ALA A 35 -8.68 0.38 8.97
N LEU A 36 -9.26 -0.56 8.21
CA LEU A 36 -9.55 -0.32 6.80
C LEU A 36 -10.43 0.92 6.71
N TRP A 37 -10.03 1.89 5.89
CA TRP A 37 -10.74 3.17 5.79
C TRP A 37 -12.25 2.92 5.58
N PRO A 38 -13.13 3.44 6.46
CA PRO A 38 -14.57 3.19 6.38
C PRO A 38 -15.12 3.57 5.00
N GLY A 39 -15.74 2.63 4.31
CA GLY A 39 -16.28 2.84 2.96
C GLY A 39 -15.25 2.86 1.82
N LYS A 40 -13.96 2.60 2.08
CA LYS A 40 -12.92 2.38 1.04
C LYS A 40 -12.13 1.08 1.19
N GLY A 41 -12.55 0.17 2.07
CA GLY A 41 -12.04 -1.22 2.03
C GLY A 41 -12.53 -1.90 0.75
N ASN A 42 -11.66 -2.67 0.09
CA ASN A 42 -12.03 -3.40 -1.11
C ASN A 42 -12.86 -4.62 -0.67
N TYR A 43 -14.15 -4.45 -0.38
CA TYR A 43 -15.04 -5.55 0.04
C TYR A 43 -15.88 -6.04 -1.14
N MET A 44 -16.02 -7.35 -1.28
CA MET A 44 -17.02 -8.00 -2.13
C MET A 44 -18.45 -7.71 -1.63
N PRO A 45 -19.48 -7.91 -2.46
CA PRO A 45 -20.89 -7.69 -2.07
C PRO A 45 -21.32 -8.45 -0.81
N ASP A 46 -20.65 -9.58 -0.51
CA ASP A 46 -20.86 -10.40 0.68
C ASP A 46 -20.06 -9.93 1.91
N LYS A 47 -19.47 -8.73 1.86
CA LYS A 47 -18.61 -8.13 2.89
C LYS A 47 -17.29 -8.88 3.15
N LYS A 48 -16.86 -9.79 2.26
CA LYS A 48 -15.51 -10.34 2.32
C LYS A 48 -14.49 -9.38 1.72
N LEU A 49 -13.30 -9.34 2.28
CA LEU A 49 -12.20 -8.58 1.67
C LEU A 49 -11.90 -9.17 0.29
N ALA A 50 -11.81 -8.34 -0.73
CA ALA A 50 -11.54 -8.69 -2.12
C ALA A 50 -10.04 -8.61 -2.44
N ALA A 51 -9.35 -7.62 -1.88
CA ALA A 51 -7.90 -7.48 -1.99
C ALA A 51 -7.37 -6.57 -0.88
N ILE A 52 -6.09 -6.69 -0.62
CA ILE A 52 -5.33 -5.81 0.27
C ILE A 52 -4.36 -5.04 -0.60
N THR A 53 -4.35 -3.71 -0.49
CA THR A 53 -3.44 -2.87 -1.25
C THR A 53 -2.72 -1.95 -0.28
N VAL A 54 -1.39 -2.00 -0.32
CA VAL A 54 -0.52 -1.28 0.60
C VAL A 54 0.48 -0.47 -0.21
N MET A 55 0.75 0.73 0.28
CA MET A 55 1.83 1.58 -0.21
C MET A 55 2.61 2.13 0.98
N TYR A 56 3.94 2.15 0.88
CA TYR A 56 4.81 2.77 1.87
C TYR A 56 6.08 3.31 1.22
N LYS A 57 6.72 4.27 1.88
CA LYS A 57 7.95 4.90 1.38
C LYS A 57 9.18 4.09 1.75
N VAL A 58 10.08 3.95 0.78
CA VAL A 58 11.39 3.31 0.92
C VAL A 58 12.42 4.22 0.27
N VAL A 59 13.19 4.94 1.08
CA VAL A 59 14.17 5.92 0.62
C VAL A 59 15.11 5.31 -0.41
N GLY A 60 15.22 5.94 -1.58
CA GLY A 60 16.09 5.49 -2.67
C GLY A 60 15.57 4.29 -3.47
N TYR A 61 14.40 3.74 -3.14
CA TYR A 61 13.82 2.61 -3.88
C TYR A 61 13.38 3.02 -5.27
N ASN A 62 12.56 4.08 -5.38
CA ASN A 62 12.04 4.55 -6.66
C ASN A 62 11.86 6.07 -6.66
N PRO A 63 12.96 6.84 -6.75
CA PRO A 63 12.92 8.29 -6.55
C PRO A 63 12.03 9.03 -7.55
N GLU A 64 11.88 8.50 -8.76
CA GLU A 64 11.07 9.10 -9.83
C GLU A 64 9.58 9.22 -9.47
N ILE A 65 9.12 8.31 -8.60
CA ILE A 65 7.74 8.25 -8.11
C ILE A 65 7.67 8.53 -6.61
N GLY A 66 8.62 9.26 -6.03
CA GLY A 66 8.59 9.65 -4.63
C GLY A 66 8.88 8.50 -3.65
N ASP A 67 9.70 7.53 -4.08
CA ASP A 67 10.17 6.43 -3.23
C ASP A 67 9.07 5.47 -2.74
N TRP A 68 7.93 5.44 -3.42
CA TRP A 68 6.82 4.56 -3.07
C TRP A 68 7.05 3.12 -3.56
N PHE A 69 6.93 2.17 -2.63
CA PHE A 69 6.68 0.77 -2.92
C PHE A 69 5.17 0.50 -2.86
N TRP A 70 4.67 -0.28 -3.82
CA TRP A 70 3.27 -0.66 -3.93
C TRP A 70 3.16 -2.17 -3.87
N ALA A 71 2.14 -2.69 -3.21
CA ALA A 71 1.80 -4.09 -3.26
C ALA A 71 0.28 -4.30 -3.23
N ARG A 72 -0.18 -5.31 -3.98
CA ARG A 72 -1.55 -5.81 -3.95
C ARG A 72 -1.54 -7.31 -3.68
N TYR A 73 -2.38 -7.71 -2.75
CA TYR A 73 -2.56 -9.10 -2.36
C TYR A 73 -4.01 -9.52 -2.48
N THR A 74 -4.22 -10.80 -2.75
CA THR A 74 -5.47 -11.47 -2.42
C THR A 74 -5.66 -11.54 -0.89
N PRO A 75 -6.87 -11.84 -0.39
CA PRO A 75 -7.13 -11.95 1.06
C PRO A 75 -6.31 -13.01 1.79
N ASP A 76 -5.85 -14.03 1.05
CA ASP A 76 -4.98 -15.13 1.51
C ASP A 76 -3.48 -14.81 1.40
N GLY A 77 -3.10 -13.66 0.85
CA GLY A 77 -1.71 -13.20 0.84
C GLY A 77 -0.92 -13.48 -0.41
N LYS A 78 -1.56 -13.98 -1.46
CA LYS A 78 -0.90 -14.12 -2.76
C LYS A 78 -0.63 -12.73 -3.32
N VAL A 79 0.63 -12.48 -3.69
CA VAL A 79 1.02 -11.26 -4.40
C VAL A 79 0.40 -11.26 -5.80
N GLU A 80 -0.42 -10.24 -6.08
CA GLU A 80 -0.98 -9.98 -7.41
C GLU A 80 -0.23 -8.87 -8.14
N ALA A 81 0.39 -7.96 -7.39
CA ALA A 81 1.15 -6.83 -7.91
C ALA A 81 2.17 -6.37 -6.87
N GLU A 82 3.37 -5.99 -7.30
CA GLU A 82 4.32 -5.33 -6.42
C GLU A 82 5.37 -4.48 -7.15
N GLY A 83 5.98 -3.56 -6.42
CA GLY A 83 7.18 -2.86 -6.83
C GLY A 83 6.96 -1.79 -7.90
N LYS A 84 7.83 -1.77 -8.91
CA LYS A 84 7.92 -0.69 -9.91
C LYS A 84 7.20 -0.99 -11.24
N SER A 85 6.52 -2.13 -11.37
CA SER A 85 5.98 -2.58 -12.66
C SER A 85 4.72 -3.45 -12.55
N GLY A 86 4.02 -3.66 -13.66
CA GLY A 86 2.86 -4.53 -13.76
C GLY A 86 1.59 -3.85 -13.26
N MET A 87 0.81 -4.52 -12.41
CA MET A 87 -0.34 -3.87 -11.77
C MET A 87 0.07 -2.71 -10.84
N ALA A 88 1.34 -2.65 -10.41
CA ALA A 88 1.88 -1.46 -9.74
C ALA A 88 1.95 -0.24 -10.67
N ASP A 89 2.12 -0.41 -11.99
CA ASP A 89 2.08 0.70 -12.96
C ASP A 89 0.71 1.38 -12.98
N MET A 90 -0.36 0.60 -12.79
CA MET A 90 -1.72 1.16 -12.66
C MET A 90 -1.84 2.03 -11.40
N CYS A 91 -1.28 1.56 -10.28
CA CYS A 91 -1.24 2.31 -9.04
C CYS A 91 -0.43 3.60 -9.22
N ILE A 92 0.79 3.49 -9.76
CA ILE A 92 1.70 4.60 -10.05
C ILE A 92 1.05 5.61 -11.00
N GLY A 93 0.42 5.16 -12.08
CA GLY A 93 -0.22 6.02 -13.08
C GLY A 93 -1.39 6.81 -12.52
N CYS A 94 -2.26 6.17 -11.72
CA CYS A 94 -3.38 6.86 -11.08
C CYS A 94 -2.89 7.83 -10.00
N HIS A 95 -1.95 7.40 -9.15
CA HIS A 95 -1.39 8.21 -8.08
C HIS A 95 -0.45 9.31 -8.56
N GLY A 96 0.14 9.17 -9.75
CA GLY A 96 0.94 10.21 -10.39
C GLY A 96 0.16 11.50 -10.62
N LYS A 97 -1.17 11.44 -10.71
CA LYS A 97 -2.04 12.64 -10.74
C LYS A 97 -1.99 13.46 -9.46
N ALA A 98 -1.57 12.85 -8.35
CA ALA A 98 -1.34 13.49 -7.07
C ALA A 98 0.16 13.69 -6.78
N LYS A 99 1.04 13.73 -7.79
CA LYS A 99 2.49 13.90 -7.59
C LYS A 99 2.83 15.18 -6.79
N GLY A 100 2.09 16.28 -6.99
CA GLY A 100 2.21 17.52 -6.20
C GLY A 100 1.81 17.38 -4.73
N ASN A 101 1.12 16.30 -4.38
CA ASN A 101 0.74 15.90 -3.02
C ASN A 101 1.46 14.61 -2.59
N ASP A 102 2.67 14.39 -3.08
CA ASP A 102 3.46 13.22 -2.69
C ASP A 102 2.74 11.89 -2.96
N PHE A 103 1.98 11.84 -4.07
CA PHE A 103 1.19 10.70 -4.51
C PHE A 103 0.02 10.35 -3.56
N LEU A 104 -0.35 11.23 -2.63
CA LEU A 104 -1.43 11.03 -1.67
C LEU A 104 -2.69 11.85 -2.03
N PHE A 105 -3.85 11.19 -1.98
CA PHE A 105 -5.17 11.83 -2.15
C PHE A 105 -5.79 12.21 -0.80
N THR A 106 -5.07 13.02 -0.01
CA THR A 106 -5.46 13.42 1.34
C THR A 106 -6.14 14.80 1.40
N GLY A 107 -6.34 15.47 0.26
CA GLY A 107 -6.98 16.78 0.16
C GLY A 107 -7.08 17.27 -1.29
N ALA A 108 -7.29 18.57 -1.47
CA ALA A 108 -7.25 19.19 -2.79
C ALA A 108 -5.92 18.88 -3.50
N LEU A 109 -6.00 18.50 -4.77
CA LEU A 109 -4.82 18.23 -5.59
C LEU A 109 -4.04 19.53 -5.81
N LYS A 110 -2.73 19.48 -5.58
CA LYS A 110 -1.78 20.58 -5.83
C LYS A 110 -1.09 20.38 -7.17
#